data_AF-A0A9E0NCD0-F1
#
_entry.id   AF-A0A9E0NCD0-F1
#
_cell.length_a   1.000
_cell.length_b   1.000
_cell.length_c   1.000
_cell.angle_alpha   90.00
_cell.angle_beta   90.00
_cell.angle_gamma   90.00
#
_symmetry.space_group_name_H-M   'P 1'
#
loop_
_entity.id
_entity.type
_entity.pdbx_description
1 polymer ?
#
loop_
_entity_poly.entity_id
_entity_poly.type
_entity_poly.pdbx_seq_one_letter_code
_entity_poly.pdbx_strand_id
1 'polypeptide(L)'
;MIRWMFLSGIMLAACTQEPRPHHLEISDDKVEVIFGRDMSVALLDSVRAAVAAKGVSLSYPSYDYDGELLTQLEILVQHEGQVGQAKTHFIYKGRPFGFRINFRDDAKVSLEIGDLSDGFP
;
A
#
# COMPACT_ATOMS: atom_id res chain seq x y z
N MET A 1 -43.53 32.07 -30.56
CA MET A 1 -43.09 32.70 -29.30
C MET A 1 -43.31 31.69 -28.19
N ILE A 2 -42.40 31.62 -27.20
CA ILE A 2 -42.35 30.68 -26.05
C ILE A 2 -41.72 29.32 -26.40
N ARG A 3 -40.80 28.71 -25.64
CA ARG A 3 -39.62 29.10 -24.84
C ARG A 3 -39.12 27.76 -24.28
N TRP A 4 -37.88 27.43 -24.62
CA TRP A 4 -36.98 26.43 -24.04
C TRP A 4 -37.40 25.74 -22.74
N MET A 5 -37.17 24.43 -22.65
CA MET A 5 -36.35 23.86 -21.56
C MET A 5 -35.87 22.45 -21.93
N PHE A 6 -34.63 22.40 -22.42
CA PHE A 6 -33.77 21.22 -22.34
C PHE A 6 -33.49 20.96 -20.85
N LEU A 7 -34.01 19.86 -20.28
CA LEU A 7 -33.45 19.31 -19.06
C LEU A 7 -32.36 18.30 -19.43
N SER A 8 -31.15 18.82 -19.64
CA SER A 8 -29.93 18.02 -19.55
C SER A 8 -29.72 17.66 -18.08
N GLY A 9 -30.14 16.46 -17.68
CA GLY A 9 -29.79 15.89 -16.39
C GLY A 9 -28.28 15.63 -16.33
N ILE A 10 -27.57 16.46 -15.58
CA ILE A 10 -26.16 16.25 -15.25
C ILE A 10 -26.14 15.13 -14.21
N MET A 11 -25.95 13.89 -14.67
CA MET A 11 -25.52 12.77 -13.82
C MET A 11 -24.09 13.06 -13.38
N LEU A 12 -23.95 13.67 -12.20
CA LEU A 12 -22.68 13.73 -11.49
C LEU A 12 -22.33 12.30 -11.09
N ALA A 13 -21.57 11.61 -11.94
CA ALA A 13 -20.83 10.42 -11.53
C ALA A 13 -19.82 10.87 -10.47
N ALA A 14 -20.22 10.78 -9.20
CA ALA A 14 -19.30 10.88 -8.09
C ALA A 14 -18.36 9.68 -8.19
N CYS A 15 -17.23 9.86 -8.89
CA CYS A 15 -16.11 8.95 -8.80
C CYS A 15 -15.63 8.98 -7.34
N THR A 16 -16.08 8.04 -6.52
CA THR A 16 -15.43 7.70 -5.26
C THR A 16 -14.01 7.31 -5.61
N GLN A 17 -13.05 8.19 -5.34
CA GLN A 17 -11.64 7.86 -5.43
C GLN A 17 -11.40 6.68 -4.49
N GLU A 18 -11.06 5.52 -5.05
CA GLU A 18 -10.70 4.37 -4.26
C GLU A 18 -9.51 4.74 -3.37
N PRO A 19 -9.52 4.39 -2.08
CA PRO A 19 -8.36 4.58 -1.22
C PRO A 19 -7.19 3.83 -1.85
N ARG A 20 -6.08 4.51 -2.08
CA ARG A 20 -4.85 3.94 -2.65
C ARG A 20 -3.74 3.97 -1.60
N PRO A 21 -2.87 2.95 -1.56
CA PRO A 21 -1.67 3.00 -0.72
C PRO A 21 -0.80 4.17 -1.16
N HIS A 22 0.09 4.61 -0.27
CA HIS A 22 1.02 5.70 -0.59
C HIS A 22 1.87 5.36 -1.82
N HIS A 23 2.34 4.11 -1.90
CA HIS A 23 2.89 3.52 -3.11
C HIS A 23 2.63 2.02 -3.12
N LEU A 24 2.22 1.49 -4.27
CA LEU A 24 2.10 0.07 -4.53
C LEU A 24 2.53 -0.20 -5.96
N GLU A 25 3.58 -0.98 -6.11
CA GLU A 25 4.03 -1.50 -7.39
C GLU A 25 4.06 -3.02 -7.31
N ILE A 26 3.31 -3.66 -8.21
CA ILE A 26 3.29 -5.10 -8.37
C ILE A 26 3.59 -5.37 -9.84
N SER A 27 4.76 -5.93 -10.12
CA SER A 27 5.17 -6.36 -11.45
C SER A 27 5.59 -7.83 -11.41
N ASP A 28 6.07 -8.35 -12.53
CA ASP A 28 6.64 -9.70 -12.58
C ASP A 28 8.05 -9.75 -11.96
N ASP A 29 8.72 -8.60 -11.87
CA ASP A 29 10.09 -8.50 -11.36
C ASP A 29 10.17 -8.08 -9.89
N LYS A 30 9.15 -7.39 -9.38
CA LYS A 30 9.15 -6.90 -8.00
C LYS A 30 7.75 -6.69 -7.42
N VAL A 31 7.70 -6.70 -6.09
CA VAL A 31 6.59 -6.16 -5.28
C VAL A 31 7.17 -5.08 -4.37
N GLU A 32 6.60 -3.89 -4.40
CA GLU A 32 6.98 -2.78 -3.52
C GLU A 32 5.73 -2.15 -2.93
N VAL A 33 5.73 -2.02 -1.61
CA VAL A 33 4.63 -1.42 -0.86
C VAL A 33 5.21 -0.40 0.09
N ILE A 34 4.73 0.84 0.01
CA ILE A 34 5.00 1.90 0.99
C ILE A 34 3.68 2.29 1.64
N PHE A 35 3.64 2.19 2.97
CA PHE A 35 2.44 2.47 3.75
C PHE A 35 2.30 3.96 4.07
N GLY A 36 1.07 4.46 3.91
CA GLY A 36 0.66 5.83 4.20
C GLY A 36 -0.16 5.94 5.48
N ARG A 37 -0.23 7.15 6.06
CA ARG A 37 -1.04 7.42 7.27
C ARG A 37 -2.53 7.36 7.00
N ASP A 38 -2.93 7.61 5.78
CA ASP A 38 -4.31 7.63 5.29
C ASP A 38 -4.84 6.24 4.94
N MET A 39 -4.06 5.19 5.19
CA MET A 39 -4.48 3.83 4.88
C MET A 39 -5.51 3.31 5.87
N SER A 40 -6.74 3.09 5.40
CA SER A 40 -7.79 2.41 6.14
C SER A 40 -7.51 0.91 6.27
N VAL A 41 -8.21 0.25 7.21
CA VAL A 41 -8.13 -1.21 7.38
C VAL A 41 -8.51 -1.94 6.08
N ALA A 42 -9.55 -1.48 5.38
CA ALA A 42 -9.96 -2.06 4.11
C ALA A 42 -8.86 -1.95 3.04
N LEU A 43 -8.11 -0.85 3.04
CA LEU A 43 -7.00 -0.67 2.13
C LEU A 43 -5.80 -1.58 2.48
N LEU A 44 -5.48 -1.73 3.77
CA LEU A 44 -4.49 -2.71 4.23
C LEU A 44 -4.88 -4.13 3.79
N ASP A 45 -6.14 -4.51 3.96
CA ASP A 45 -6.65 -5.81 3.51
C ASP A 45 -6.55 -5.99 1.99
N SER A 46 -6.85 -4.95 1.22
CA SER A 46 -6.70 -4.97 -0.24
C SER A 46 -5.24 -5.14 -0.66
N VAL A 47 -4.30 -4.48 0.02
CA VAL A 47 -2.86 -4.63 -0.25
C VAL A 47 -2.41 -6.06 0.05
N ARG A 48 -2.79 -6.61 1.20
CA ARG A 48 -2.53 -8.01 1.56
C ARG A 48 -3.05 -8.98 0.49
N ALA A 49 -4.28 -8.79 0.02
CA ALA A 49 -4.85 -9.62 -1.04
C ALA A 49 -4.09 -9.49 -2.37
N ALA A 50 -3.71 -8.26 -2.74
CA ALA A 50 -2.99 -7.99 -3.98
C ALA A 50 -1.60 -8.65 -4.01
N VAL A 51 -0.84 -8.56 -2.92
CA VAL A 51 0.50 -9.16 -2.86
C VAL A 51 0.45 -10.69 -2.71
N ALA A 52 -0.61 -11.24 -2.11
CA ALA A 52 -0.83 -12.68 -2.03
C ALA A 52 -0.96 -13.33 -3.42
N ALA A 53 -1.48 -12.60 -4.42
CA ALA A 53 -1.53 -13.07 -5.81
C ALA A 53 -0.14 -13.29 -6.43
N LYS A 54 0.92 -12.72 -5.84
CA LYS A 54 2.33 -12.95 -6.21
C LYS A 54 3.05 -13.93 -5.30
N GLY A 55 2.33 -14.69 -4.47
CA GLY A 55 2.95 -15.64 -3.54
C GLY A 55 3.68 -14.99 -2.36
N VAL A 56 3.35 -13.73 -2.05
CA VAL A 56 3.86 -13.03 -0.87
C VAL A 56 2.82 -13.10 0.25
N SER A 57 3.20 -13.69 1.38
CA SER A 57 2.36 -13.69 2.58
C SER A 57 2.63 -12.41 3.37
N LEU A 58 1.63 -11.53 3.45
CA LEU A 58 1.67 -10.30 4.23
C LEU A 58 0.65 -10.37 5.38
N SER A 59 1.09 -10.03 6.58
CA SER A 59 0.20 -9.86 7.73
C SER A 59 0.55 -8.61 8.52
N TYR A 60 -0.42 -8.16 9.30
CA TYR A 60 -0.32 -6.97 10.15
C TYR A 60 -0.50 -7.37 11.62
N PRO A 61 0.55 -7.86 12.31
CA PRO A 61 0.43 -8.35 13.69
C PRO A 61 -0.12 -7.30 14.66
N SER A 62 0.21 -6.03 14.43
CA SER A 62 -0.35 -4.91 15.19
C SER A 62 -0.43 -3.65 14.33
N TYR A 63 -1.45 -2.84 14.57
CA TYR A 63 -1.59 -1.50 14.02
C TYR A 63 -2.48 -0.66 14.92
N ASP A 64 -2.33 0.66 14.87
CA ASP A 64 -3.10 1.60 15.67
C ASP A 64 -3.47 2.85 14.88
N TYR A 65 -4.59 3.46 15.24
CA TYR A 65 -5.18 4.62 14.58
C TYR A 65 -5.43 5.75 15.59
N ASP A 66 -5.07 6.97 15.18
CA ASP A 66 -5.52 8.21 15.83
C ASP A 66 -6.58 8.86 14.93
N GLY A 67 -7.85 8.65 15.29
CA GLY A 67 -8.99 8.93 14.43
C GLY A 67 -8.97 8.04 13.18
N GLU A 68 -8.87 8.65 12.00
CA GLU A 68 -8.79 7.94 10.72
C GLU A 68 -7.34 7.71 10.26
N LEU A 69 -6.35 8.20 11.01
CA LEU A 69 -4.95 8.17 10.61
C LEU A 69 -4.20 7.02 11.27
N LEU A 70 -3.58 6.17 10.46
CA LEU A 70 -2.66 5.13 10.89
C LEU A 70 -1.43 5.76 11.56
N THR A 71 -1.18 5.41 12.81
CA THR A 71 -0.06 5.93 13.61
C THR A 71 1.00 4.86 13.88
N GLN A 72 0.57 3.62 14.08
CA GLN A 72 1.44 2.47 14.26
C GLN A 72 1.13 1.40 13.23
N LEU A 73 2.17 0.77 12.68
CA LEU A 73 2.02 -0.43 11.86
C LEU A 73 3.18 -1.37 12.13
N GLU A 74 2.84 -2.62 12.33
CA GLU A 74 3.74 -3.75 12.30
C GLU A 74 3.39 -4.62 11.09
N ILE A 75 4.40 -4.95 10.29
CA ILE A 75 4.29 -5.79 9.11
C ILE A 75 5.14 -7.03 9.30
N LEU A 76 4.60 -8.17 8.88
CA LEU A 76 5.31 -9.43 8.73
C LEU A 76 5.11 -9.90 7.29
N VAL A 77 6.22 -10.07 6.58
CA VAL A 77 6.29 -10.45 5.17
C VAL A 77 7.03 -11.76 5.06
N GLN A 78 6.46 -12.72 4.34
CA GLN A 78 7.08 -14.01 4.05
C GLN A 78 6.99 -14.33 2.56
N HIS A 79 8.11 -14.74 1.99
CA HIS A 79 8.22 -15.15 0.59
C HIS A 79 9.37 -16.16 0.43
N GLU A 80 9.13 -17.29 -0.24
CA GLU A 80 10.14 -18.34 -0.53
C GLU A 80 11.04 -18.74 0.65
N GLY A 81 10.46 -18.82 1.85
CA GLY A 81 11.18 -19.19 3.09
C GLY A 81 11.91 -18.03 3.77
N GLN A 82 11.98 -16.85 3.15
CA GLN A 82 12.41 -15.62 3.81
C GLN A 82 11.28 -15.03 4.63
N VAL A 83 11.62 -14.52 5.81
CA VAL A 83 10.69 -13.84 6.71
C VAL A 83 11.31 -12.51 7.13
N GLY A 84 10.58 -11.43 6.90
CA GLY A 84 10.93 -10.08 7.34
C GLY A 84 9.84 -9.54 8.25
N GLN A 85 10.23 -8.85 9.32
CA GLN A 85 9.32 -8.17 10.23
C GLN A 85 9.82 -6.75 10.50
N ALA A 86 8.91 -5.79 10.48
CA ALA A 86 9.24 -4.42 10.87
C ALA A 86 8.05 -3.75 11.56
N LYS A 87 8.36 -2.81 12.46
CA LYS A 87 7.37 -2.02 13.19
C LYS A 87 7.76 -0.56 13.18
N THR A 88 6.79 0.33 13.00
CA THR A 88 6.95 1.77 13.17
C THR A 88 5.81 2.37 13.97
N HIS A 89 6.09 3.46 14.68
CA HIS A 89 5.11 4.33 15.35
C HIS A 89 4.99 5.69 14.64
N PHE A 90 5.64 5.83 13.48
CA PHE A 90 5.71 7.07 12.72
C PHE A 90 5.48 6.79 11.23
N ILE A 91 4.29 6.31 10.89
CA ILE A 91 3.90 6.21 9.48
C ILE A 91 3.99 7.62 8.87
N TYR A 92 4.80 7.76 7.82
CA TYR A 92 4.97 8.98 7.01
C TYR A 92 5.42 10.28 7.74
N LYS A 93 6.61 10.25 8.35
CA LYS A 93 7.40 11.46 8.72
C LYS A 93 8.60 11.67 7.79
N GLY A 94 8.39 11.58 6.47
CA GLY A 94 9.46 11.72 5.48
C GLY A 94 10.40 10.52 5.36
N ARG A 95 10.03 9.37 5.92
CA ARG A 95 10.73 8.09 5.78
C ARG A 95 9.76 7.04 5.22
N PRO A 96 10.02 6.48 4.03
CA PRO A 96 9.15 5.47 3.46
C PRO A 96 9.23 4.20 4.31
N PHE A 97 8.11 3.80 4.91
CA PHE A 97 8.03 2.56 5.66
C PHE A 97 7.24 1.52 4.86
N GLY A 98 7.81 0.33 4.69
CA GLY A 98 7.13 -0.76 3.99
C GLY A 98 8.05 -1.91 3.67
N PHE A 99 7.86 -2.52 2.50
CA PHE A 99 8.70 -3.62 2.05
C PHE A 99 8.87 -3.63 0.53
N ARG A 100 9.96 -4.25 0.10
CA ARG A 100 10.27 -4.51 -1.29
C ARG A 100 10.75 -5.96 -1.43
N ILE A 101 10.21 -6.68 -2.40
CA ILE A 101 10.67 -7.99 -2.81
C ILE A 101 11.11 -7.91 -4.26
N ASN A 102 12.32 -8.36 -4.54
CA ASN A 102 12.83 -8.51 -5.90
C ASN A 102 12.76 -9.99 -6.28
N PHE A 103 12.06 -10.31 -7.36
CA PHE A 103 11.91 -11.68 -7.87
C PHE A 103 13.00 -12.06 -8.88
N ARG A 104 13.87 -11.11 -9.26
CA ARG A 104 14.96 -11.42 -10.19
C ARG A 104 16.03 -12.25 -9.50
N ASP A 105 16.45 -13.34 -10.16
CA ASP A 105 17.48 -14.27 -9.65
C ASP A 105 18.84 -13.60 -9.36
N ASP A 106 19.11 -12.45 -9.99
CA ASP A 106 20.35 -11.68 -9.84
C ASP A 106 20.27 -10.58 -8.77
N ALA A 107 19.13 -10.45 -8.09
CA ALA A 107 18.95 -9.43 -7.07
C ALA A 107 19.87 -9.68 -5.86
N LYS A 108 20.70 -8.69 -5.52
CA LYS A 108 21.61 -8.74 -4.37
C LYS A 108 20.87 -8.89 -3.04
N VAL A 109 19.65 -8.39 -2.95
CA VAL A 109 18.74 -8.51 -1.80
C VAL A 109 17.34 -8.84 -2.32
N SER A 110 16.81 -9.97 -1.89
CA SER A 110 15.49 -10.49 -2.30
C SER A 110 14.34 -9.89 -1.49
N LEU A 111 14.55 -9.57 -0.22
CA LEU A 111 13.55 -8.96 0.66
C LEU A 111 14.15 -7.80 1.49
N GLU A 112 13.59 -6.61 1.33
CA GLU A 112 13.85 -5.42 2.15
C GLU A 112 12.57 -5.06 2.90
N ILE A 113 12.68 -4.73 4.19
CA ILE A 113 11.52 -4.40 5.03
C ILE A 113 11.89 -3.35 6.08
N GLY A 114 10.95 -2.46 6.39
CA GLY A 114 11.13 -1.39 7.36
C GLY A 114 11.32 -0.03 6.68
N ASP A 115 12.36 0.70 7.07
CA ASP A 115 12.70 2.00 6.49
C ASP A 115 13.40 1.81 5.13
N LEU A 116 12.77 2.26 4.05
CA LEU A 116 13.24 2.11 2.66
C LEU A 116 13.99 3.36 2.15
N SER A 117 14.44 4.23 3.06
CA SER A 117 15.13 5.49 2.72
C SER A 117 16.40 5.28 1.87
N ASP A 118 17.07 4.15 2.01
CA ASP A 118 18.35 3.86 1.33
C ASP A 118 18.16 3.29 -0.09
N GLY A 119 16.92 3.14 -0.56
CA GLY A 119 16.56 2.42 -1.78
C GLY A 119 16.15 3.27 -2.98
N PHE A 120 16.51 4.56 -3.02
CA PHE A 120 16.27 5.49 -4.14
C PHE A 120 17.60 5.91 -4.79
N PRO A 121 17.91 5.46 -6.02
CA PRO A 121 18.76 6.22 -6.93
C PRO A 121 18.04 7.46 -7.48
#